data_AF-R9L7T3-F1
#
_entry.id   AF-R9L7T3-F1
#
_cell.length_a   1.000
_cell.length_b   1.000
_cell.length_c   1.000
_cell.angle_alpha   90.00
_cell.angle_beta   90.00
_cell.angle_gamma   90.00
#
_symmetry.space_group_name_H-M   'P 1'
#
loop_
_entity.id
_entity.type
_entity.pdbx_description
1 polymer ?
#
loop_
_entity_poly.entity_id
_entity_poly.type
_entity_poly.pdbx_seq_one_letter_code
_entity_poly.pdbx_strand_id
1 'polypeptide(L)'
;MAIAEVTVIPIGTGSTSLSAYVAELHRVLEKQKGITFTLTSMSTIIEGSLDDVFAAIRAIHEAPFQSGAGRVSTSIKIDDRRDKASSSEQKLRSVREKL
;
A
#
# COMPACT_ATOMS: atom_id res chain seq x y z
N MET A 1 9.49 9.06 9.24
CA MET A 1 9.28 7.93 8.30
C MET A 1 7.81 7.96 7.97
N ALA A 2 7.46 7.98 6.69
CA ALA A 2 6.08 8.03 6.27
C ALA A 2 5.46 6.63 6.38
N ILE A 3 4.20 6.58 6.83
CA ILE A 3 3.38 5.37 6.83
C ILE A 3 2.20 5.65 5.90
N ALA A 4 2.05 4.85 4.85
CA ALA A 4 0.95 4.96 3.91
C ALA A 4 0.07 3.71 3.97
N GLU A 5 -1.23 3.89 4.12
CA GLU A 5 -2.23 2.87 3.86
C GLU A 5 -2.73 3.06 2.42
N VAL A 6 -2.64 2.02 1.61
CA VAL A 6 -2.93 2.08 0.17
C VAL A 6 -3.90 0.97 -0.23
N THR A 7 -4.94 1.34 -0.97
CA THR A 7 -5.87 0.39 -1.59
C THR A 7 -5.95 0.71 -3.08
N VAL A 8 -5.67 -0.28 -3.93
CA VAL A 8 -5.71 -0.17 -5.40
C VAL A 8 -6.83 -1.05 -5.92
N ILE A 9 -7.79 -0.46 -6.64
CA ILE A 9 -8.98 -1.15 -7.14
C ILE A 9 -9.08 -0.94 -8.66
N PRO A 10 -8.82 -1.97 -9.48
CA PRO A 10 -9.17 -1.92 -10.89
C PRO A 10 -10.69 -1.95 -11.05
N ILE A 11 -11.21 -1.15 -11.97
CA ILE A 11 -12.64 -0.99 -12.24
C ILE A 11 -12.96 -1.53 -13.63
N GLY A 12 -14.07 -2.26 -13.75
CA GLY A 12 -14.54 -2.77 -15.03
C GLY A 12 -13.77 -4.00 -15.52
N THR A 13 -13.25 -4.82 -14.61
CA THR A 13 -12.48 -6.05 -14.93
C THR A 13 -13.34 -7.20 -15.47
N GLY A 14 -14.67 -7.06 -15.50
CA GLY A 14 -15.61 -8.12 -15.89
C GLY A 14 -15.79 -9.22 -14.84
N SER A 15 -15.16 -9.09 -13.66
CA SER A 15 -15.26 -10.04 -12.55
C SER A 15 -15.27 -9.31 -11.21
N THR A 16 -15.94 -9.87 -10.21
CA THR A 16 -15.94 -9.37 -8.82
C THR A 16 -14.73 -9.84 -8.02
N SER A 17 -13.99 -10.85 -8.50
CA SER A 17 -12.80 -11.36 -7.84
C SER A 17 -11.55 -10.59 -8.27
N LEU A 18 -10.85 -9.98 -7.31
CA LEU A 18 -9.68 -9.13 -7.55
C LEU A 18 -8.37 -9.72 -7.01
N SER A 19 -8.38 -10.93 -6.45
CA SER A 19 -7.22 -11.50 -5.74
C SER A 19 -5.97 -11.63 -6.62
N ALA A 20 -6.13 -11.93 -7.91
CA ALA A 20 -5.01 -12.00 -8.86
C ALA A 20 -4.32 -10.65 -9.05
N TYR A 21 -5.09 -9.55 -9.12
CA TYR A 21 -4.54 -8.20 -9.18
C TYR A 21 -3.77 -7.90 -7.89
N VAL A 22 -4.38 -8.15 -6.72
CA VAL A 22 -3.73 -7.91 -5.42
C VAL A 22 -2.41 -8.67 -5.29
N ALA A 23 -2.36 -9.93 -5.71
CA ALA A 23 -1.13 -10.71 -5.72
C ALA A 23 -0.04 -10.07 -6.60
N GLU A 24 -0.41 -9.51 -7.75
CA GLU A 24 0.56 -8.82 -8.62
C GLU A 24 1.06 -7.50 -8.02
N LEU A 25 0.20 -6.73 -7.36
CA LEU A 25 0.63 -5.53 -6.62
C LEU A 25 1.74 -5.88 -5.62
N HIS A 26 1.59 -7.00 -4.91
CA HIS A 26 2.58 -7.46 -3.95
C HIS A 26 3.90 -7.87 -4.60
N ARG A 27 3.87 -8.57 -5.74
CA ARG A 27 5.10 -8.86 -6.50
C ARG A 27 5.80 -7.60 -7.01
N VAL A 28 5.04 -6.54 -7.32
CA VAL A 28 5.61 -5.25 -7.71
C VAL A 28 6.23 -4.53 -6.50
N LEU A 29 5.62 -4.62 -5.31
CA LEU A 29 6.17 -4.08 -4.07
C LEU A 29 7.47 -4.77 -3.65
N GLU A 30 7.58 -6.09 -3.81
CA GLU A 30 8.80 -6.86 -3.51
C GLU A 30 10.04 -6.37 -4.29
N LYS A 31 9.83 -5.70 -5.43
CA LYS A 31 10.90 -5.15 -6.28
C LYS A 31 11.32 -3.73 -5.84
N GLN A 32 10.55 -3.08 -4.97
CA GLN A 32 10.85 -1.72 -4.51
C GLN A 32 11.90 -1.77 -3.39
N LYS A 33 12.80 -0.77 -3.39
CA LYS A 33 13.84 -0.62 -2.37
C LYS A 33 13.48 0.52 -1.43
N GLY A 34 14.02 0.49 -0.21
CA GLY A 34 13.81 1.56 0.78
C GLY A 34 12.44 1.56 1.45
N ILE A 35 11.61 0.53 1.21
CA ILE A 35 10.31 0.37 1.85
C ILE A 35 10.20 -0.96 2.60
N THR A 36 9.33 -0.99 3.60
CA THR A 36 8.70 -2.21 4.12
C THR A 36 7.21 -2.15 3.80
N PHE A 37 6.56 -3.30 3.70
CA PHE A 37 5.12 -3.35 3.47
C PHE A 37 4.46 -4.52 4.20
N THR A 38 3.17 -4.37 4.52
CA THR A 38 2.36 -5.39 5.18
C THR A 38 1.00 -5.45 4.51
N LEU A 39 0.63 -6.63 4.02
CA LEU A 39 -0.72 -6.90 3.53
C LEU A 39 -1.71 -6.97 4.70
N THR A 40 -2.85 -6.33 4.55
CA THR A 40 -4.01 -6.52 5.43
C THR A 40 -5.20 -7.03 4.60
N SER A 41 -6.34 -7.29 5.26
CA SER A 41 -7.55 -7.71 4.56
C SER A 41 -8.16 -6.63 3.66
N MET A 42 -7.86 -5.35 3.90
CA MET A 42 -8.53 -4.21 3.24
C MET A 42 -7.58 -3.26 2.49
N SER A 43 -6.28 -3.34 2.77
CA SER A 43 -5.27 -2.42 2.25
C SER A 43 -3.87 -3.02 2.40
N THR A 44 -2.89 -2.35 1.80
CA THR A 44 -1.47 -2.61 2.05
C THR A 44 -0.88 -1.40 2.76
N ILE A 45 -0.20 -1.66 3.88
CA ILE A 45 0.55 -0.64 4.61
C ILE A 45 1.96 -0.61 4.03
N ILE A 46 2.46 0.57 3.67
CA ILE A 46 3.81 0.79 3.14
C ILE A 46 4.50 1.82 4.03
N GLU A 47 5.73 1.53 4.44
CA GLU A 47 6.53 2.40 5.31
C GLU A 47 7.89 2.67 4.68
N GLY A 48 8.36 3.91 4.76
CA GLY A 48 9.65 4.29 4.17
C GLY A 48 9.88 5.80 4.17
N SER A 49 10.86 6.26 3.37
CA SER A 49 10.94 7.67 3.04
C SER A 49 9.70 8.09 2.22
N LEU A 50 9.31 9.36 2.28
CA LEU A 50 8.13 9.82 1.55
C LEU A 50 8.28 9.60 0.04
N ASP A 51 9.49 9.80 -0.49
CA ASP A 51 9.81 9.59 -1.90
C ASP A 51 9.72 8.11 -2.29
N ASP A 52 10.28 7.20 -1.48
CA ASP A 52 10.21 5.75 -1.74
C ASP A 52 8.77 5.24 -1.65
N VAL A 53 7.99 5.76 -0.70
CA VAL A 53 6.56 5.44 -0.57
C VAL A 53 5.78 5.88 -1.81
N PHE A 54 5.99 7.11 -2.31
CA PHE A 54 5.33 7.56 -3.53
C PHE A 54 5.77 6.79 -4.77
N ALA A 55 7.06 6.44 -4.87
CA ALA A 55 7.56 5.59 -5.95
C ALA A 55 6.89 4.22 -5.95
N ALA A 56 6.74 3.60 -4.78
CA ALA A 56 6.06 2.32 -4.61
C ALA A 56 4.57 2.40 -4.95
N ILE A 57 3.87 3.45 -4.45
CA ILE A 57 2.45 3.71 -4.75
C ILE A 57 2.24 3.86 -6.25
N ARG A 58 3.11 4.60 -6.94
CA ARG A 58 3.05 4.75 -8.40
C ARG A 58 3.21 3.39 -9.08
N ALA A 59 4.19 2.59 -8.68
CA ALA A 59 4.43 1.28 -9.28
C ALA A 59 3.21 0.35 -9.16
N ILE A 60 2.56 0.31 -7.99
CA ILE A 60 1.36 -0.51 -7.80
C ILE A 60 0.10 0.09 -8.44
N HIS A 61 0.00 1.40 -8.60
CA HIS A 61 -1.10 2.02 -9.34
C HIS A 61 -1.08 1.61 -10.82
N GLU A 62 0.11 1.49 -11.40
CA GLU A 62 0.31 1.14 -12.82
C GLU A 62 0.13 -0.35 -13.11
N ALA A 63 0.40 -1.22 -12.13
CA ALA A 63 0.42 -2.67 -12.32
C ALA A 63 -0.88 -3.28 -12.87
N PRO A 64 -2.10 -2.88 -12.43
CA PRO A 64 -3.34 -3.41 -13.00
C PRO A 64 -3.53 -3.10 -14.49
N PHE A 65 -3.01 -1.97 -14.99
CA PHE A 65 -3.10 -1.63 -16.42
C PHE A 65 -2.30 -2.62 -17.27
N GLN A 66 -1.16 -3.11 -16.76
CA GLN A 66 -0.38 -4.17 -17.41
C GLN A 66 -1.13 -5.51 -17.47
N SER A 67 -2.14 -5.67 -16.61
CA SER A 67 -3.02 -6.85 -16.54
C SER A 67 -4.36 -6.65 -17.27
N GLY A 68 -4.49 -5.59 -18.07
CA GLY A 68 -5.67 -5.32 -18.91
C GLY A 68 -6.78 -4.51 -18.26
N ALA A 69 -6.59 -3.96 -17.05
CA ALA A 69 -7.55 -3.03 -16.47
C ALA A 69 -7.60 -1.73 -17.28
N GLY A 70 -8.80 -1.24 -17.61
CA GLY A 70 -8.98 0.04 -18.32
C GLY A 70 -9.08 1.26 -17.40
N ARG A 71 -9.32 1.04 -16.10
CA ARG A 71 -9.44 2.10 -15.09
C ARG A 71 -8.99 1.56 -13.73
N VAL A 72 -8.23 2.37 -12.99
CA VAL A 72 -7.81 2.07 -11.62
C VAL A 72 -8.21 3.22 -10.71
N SER A 73 -8.77 2.89 -9.55
CA SER A 73 -9.01 3.83 -8.45
C SER A 73 -8.10 3.47 -7.29
N THR A 74 -7.30 4.43 -6.83
CA THR A 74 -6.38 4.23 -5.71
C THR A 74 -6.71 5.19 -4.59
N SER A 75 -6.87 4.66 -3.38
CA SER A 75 -7.06 5.42 -2.15
C SER A 75 -5.78 5.36 -1.33
N ILE A 76 -5.32 6.51 -0.86
CA ILE A 76 -4.07 6.64 -0.11
C ILE A 76 -4.34 7.48 1.14
N LYS A 77 -3.87 7.00 2.29
CA LYS A 77 -3.81 7.77 3.53
C LYS A 77 -2.38 7.75 4.03
N ILE A 78 -1.79 8.93 4.23
CA ILE A 78 -0.40 9.06 4.70
C ILE A 78 -0.39 9.71 6.07
N ASP A 79 0.37 9.11 6.97
CA ASP A 79 0.76 9.69 8.25
C ASP A 79 2.29 9.82 8.26
N ASP A 80 2.78 11.05 8.06
CA ASP A 80 4.21 11.39 8.13
C ASP A 80 4.45 12.30 9.34
N ARG A 81 4.95 11.70 10.42
CA ARG A 81 5.34 12.42 11.62
C ARG A 81 6.85 12.58 11.69
N ARG A 82 7.31 13.79 12.01
CA ARG A 82 8.74 14.19 11.98
C ARG A 82 9.35 14.51 13.34
N ASP A 83 8.53 14.53 14.39
CA ASP A 83 8.95 14.75 15.78
C ASP A 83 9.53 13.48 16.43
N LYS A 84 9.17 12.28 15.93
CA LYS A 84 9.66 10.99 16.41
C LYS A 84 9.58 9.91 15.33
N ALA A 85 10.41 8.87 15.48
CA ALA A 85 10.23 7.65 14.71
C ALA A 85 8.89 6.99 15.07
N SER A 86 8.20 6.46 14.07
CA SER A 86 6.94 5.75 14.23
C SER A 86 6.85 4.64 13.19
N SER A 87 6.29 3.50 13.59
CA SER A 87 5.85 2.43 12.69
C SER A 87 4.39 2.06 12.95
N SER A 88 3.77 1.40 11.98
CA SER A 88 2.43 0.84 12.06
C SER A 88 2.31 -0.14 13.23
N GLU A 89 3.29 -1.03 13.40
CA GLU A 89 3.31 -1.98 14.53
C GLU A 89 3.37 -1.27 15.89
N GLN A 90 4.18 -0.22 16.01
CA GLN A 90 4.25 0.56 17.23
C GLN A 90 2.90 1.23 17.54
N LYS A 91 2.21 1.78 16.53
CA LYS A 91 0.87 2.37 16.70
C LYS A 91 -0.13 1.35 17.21
N LEU A 92 -0.14 0.13 16.64
CA LEU A 92 -0.99 -0.96 17.11
C LEU A 92 -0.69 -1.34 18.56
N ARG A 93 0.60 -1.45 18.91
CA ARG A 93 1.04 -1.77 20.27
C ARG A 93 0.57 -0.73 21.28
N SER A 94 0.77 0.56 21.00
CA SER A 94 0.36 1.65 21.89
C SER A 94 -1.15 1.73 22.12
N VAL A 95 -1.97 1.26 21.18
CA VAL A 95 -3.42 1.11 21.39
C VAL A 95 -3.70 -0.11 22.25
N ARG A 96 -3.08 -1.27 21.96
CA ARG A 96 -3.27 -2.52 22.72
C ARG A 96 -2.90 -2.38 24.19
N GLU A 97 -1.89 -1.60 24.53
CA GLU A 97 -1.50 -1.33 25.93
C GLU A 97 -2.54 -0.51 26.71
N LYS A 98 -3.51 0.11 26.03
CA LYS A 98 -4.56 0.93 26.62
C LYS A 98 -5.95 0.28 26.57
N LEU A 99 -6.04 -0.92 26.01
CA LEU A 99 -7.24 -1.77 26.04
C LEU A 99 -7.21 -2.62 27.31
#